data_AF-A0A4Y2U4Z3-F1
#
_entry.id   AF-A0A4Y2U4Z3-F1
#
_cell.length_a   1.000
_cell.length_b   1.000
_cell.length_c   1.000
_cell.angle_alpha   90.00
_cell.angle_beta   90.00
_cell.angle_gamma   90.00
#
_symmetry.space_group_name_H-M   'P 1'
#
loop_
_entity.id
_entity.type
_entity.pdbx_description
1 polymer ?
#
loop_
_entity_poly.entity_id
_entity_poly.type
_entity_poly.pdbx_seq_one_letter_code
_entity_poly.pdbx_strand_id
1 'polypeptide(L)'
;MASKVDDIAVKLGESTISSLKDKVSVNYFPLKMNKDKKTEMYVKFAKVMVIAQGPYSDERAKTFETAKKVFKYTSSVISDEKFKEQYRTKCSPENAETFYDYFKDTARKALEEGNNLLIIDSTMSNIHQNRYYVALAYKMQYVLLIMPPVVMRSSNNSWPKGSLADSFRIEASTVIQPANMFQHLFCAWYLHDLDSHELRHVASLYIQDCMEGIPEFNNLMRRNCPSQDPDGEEVSLIDAVRHYYCLVDKRQDVAYCSVKVFGDAMRAMNEYFKKESVVNTYGKMSKLLIAGFVISPHMIAARVKLTHQQKDFWEMEDELDENFVERIDPKPLCPSKLLEESKGELPDIEVQLIASKSNQTLINTGQTVHEPLGSIPRFAKGRACHIVLGKTIGAPSYHVDYDVQFALNRENKAMKAKADLPLYNLERCVAKRIGKYWFIYLKEMLRVDAFFASCVKPFAYDDAIKC
;
A
#
# COMPACT_ATOMS: atom_id res chain seq x y z
N MET A 1 -19.05 -44.66 -42.44
CA MET A 1 -19.33 -43.75 -41.29
C MET A 1 -20.10 -44.50 -40.19
N ALA A 2 -19.56 -45.62 -39.69
CA ALA A 2 -20.14 -46.37 -38.57
C ALA A 2 -19.05 -47.14 -37.78
N SER A 3 -17.81 -46.64 -37.77
CA SER A 3 -16.67 -47.31 -37.12
C SER A 3 -15.73 -46.35 -36.38
N LYS A 4 -16.22 -45.17 -35.99
CA LYS A 4 -15.45 -44.17 -35.21
C LYS A 4 -16.17 -43.70 -33.95
N VAL A 5 -17.32 -44.30 -33.63
CA VAL A 5 -18.13 -43.94 -32.44
C VAL A 5 -17.87 -44.91 -31.27
N ASP A 6 -17.47 -46.15 -31.55
CA ASP A 6 -17.24 -47.15 -30.50
C ASP A 6 -15.84 -47.09 -29.85
N ASP A 7 -14.85 -46.47 -30.50
CA ASP A 7 -13.49 -46.31 -29.94
C ASP A 7 -13.35 -45.15 -28.93
N ILE A 8 -14.36 -44.27 -28.83
CA ILE A 8 -14.38 -43.17 -27.85
C ILE A 8 -15.11 -43.60 -26.56
N ALA A 9 -16.08 -44.52 -26.67
CA ALA A 9 -16.82 -45.01 -25.51
C ALA A 9 -15.98 -45.97 -24.62
N VAL A 10 -15.01 -46.69 -25.20
CA VAL A 10 -14.13 -47.60 -24.45
C VAL A 10 -12.99 -46.85 -23.73
N LYS A 11 -12.62 -45.63 -24.15
CA LYS A 11 -11.63 -44.78 -23.44
C LYS A 11 -12.21 -43.92 -22.32
N LEU A 12 -13.54 -43.91 -22.16
CA LEU A 12 -14.23 -43.19 -21.08
C LEU A 12 -14.69 -44.12 -19.93
N GLY A 13 -14.43 -45.43 -20.03
CA GLY A 13 -14.82 -46.44 -19.03
C GLY A 13 -13.70 -46.93 -18.09
N GLU A 14 -12.44 -46.55 -18.32
CA GLU A 14 -11.28 -46.97 -17.51
C GLU A 14 -10.51 -45.79 -16.91
N SER A 15 -11.25 -44.79 -16.41
CA SER A 15 -10.73 -43.87 -15.40
C SER A 15 -11.07 -44.45 -14.03
N THR A 16 -10.32 -45.49 -13.67
CA THR A 16 -10.26 -46.03 -12.31
C THR A 16 -10.15 -44.86 -11.34
N ILE A 17 -11.15 -44.71 -10.48
CA ILE A 17 -11.13 -43.81 -9.34
C ILE A 17 -9.89 -44.17 -8.53
N SER A 18 -8.79 -43.43 -8.75
CA SER A 18 -7.60 -43.56 -7.93
C SER A 18 -7.95 -42.99 -6.57
N SER A 19 -8.25 -43.90 -5.65
CA SER A 19 -8.33 -43.66 -4.23
C SER A 19 -7.12 -42.83 -3.75
N LEU A 20 -7.39 -41.75 -3.03
CA LEU A 20 -6.52 -41.11 -2.02
C LEU A 20 -5.07 -40.83 -2.46
N LYS A 21 -4.75 -39.57 -2.83
CA LYS A 21 -3.63 -38.77 -2.24
C LYS A 21 -3.17 -37.52 -3.00
N ASP A 22 -3.81 -37.08 -4.08
CA ASP A 22 -3.44 -35.78 -4.65
C ASP A 22 -4.10 -34.62 -3.89
N LYS A 23 -3.61 -34.37 -2.66
CA LYS A 23 -3.81 -33.09 -1.97
C LYS A 23 -3.14 -32.02 -2.83
N VAL A 24 -3.92 -31.31 -3.64
CA VAL A 24 -3.41 -30.13 -4.37
C VAL A 24 -2.94 -29.12 -3.33
N SER A 25 -1.64 -28.84 -3.26
CA SER A 25 -1.07 -27.87 -2.33
C SER A 25 -1.48 -26.47 -2.75
N VAL A 26 -2.23 -25.78 -1.90
CA VAL A 26 -2.46 -24.34 -2.04
C VAL A 26 -1.18 -23.64 -1.60
N ASN A 27 -0.37 -23.20 -2.56
CA ASN A 27 0.80 -22.39 -2.27
C ASN A 27 0.36 -20.99 -1.86
N TYR A 28 0.98 -20.42 -0.84
CA TYR A 28 0.71 -19.06 -0.35
C TYR A 28 1.83 -18.09 -0.71
N PHE A 29 1.51 -16.79 -0.85
CA PHE A 29 2.55 -15.79 -1.04
C PHE A 29 3.49 -15.85 0.16
N PRO A 30 4.80 -16.08 -0.05
CA PRO A 30 5.69 -16.28 1.07
C PRO A 30 5.84 -14.97 1.84
N LEU A 31 5.58 -15.01 3.15
CA LEU A 31 5.85 -13.87 4.03
C LEU A 31 7.36 -13.61 4.07
N LYS A 32 7.82 -12.68 3.24
CA LYS A 32 9.26 -12.37 3.08
C LYS A 32 9.87 -11.93 4.40
N MET A 33 9.09 -11.28 5.26
CA MET A 33 9.47 -10.89 6.62
C MET A 33 9.95 -12.04 7.52
N ASN A 34 9.61 -13.31 7.21
CA ASN A 34 10.09 -14.47 7.98
C ASN A 34 11.49 -14.95 7.56
N LYS A 35 12.02 -14.50 6.41
CA LYS A 35 13.26 -15.00 5.81
C LYS A 35 14.30 -13.90 5.57
N ASP A 36 13.85 -12.67 5.32
CA ASP A 36 14.69 -11.51 5.03
C ASP A 36 14.91 -10.71 6.31
N LYS A 37 16.12 -10.77 6.88
CA LYS A 37 16.47 -10.10 8.15
C LYS A 37 16.19 -8.59 8.15
N LYS A 38 16.32 -7.92 7.01
CA LYS A 38 16.05 -6.48 6.90
C LYS A 38 14.56 -6.20 7.05
N THR A 39 13.73 -6.98 6.36
CA THR A 39 12.27 -6.91 6.48
C THR A 39 11.80 -7.34 7.86
N GLU A 40 12.40 -8.37 8.45
CA GLU A 40 12.14 -8.77 9.84
C GLU A 40 12.37 -7.60 10.80
N MET A 41 13.54 -6.95 10.72
CA MET A 41 13.84 -5.80 11.57
C MET A 41 12.87 -4.64 11.35
N TYR A 42 12.50 -4.36 10.10
CA TYR A 42 11.49 -3.35 9.79
C TYR A 42 10.14 -3.67 10.47
N VAL A 43 9.62 -4.89 10.30
CA VAL A 43 8.31 -5.30 10.85
C VAL A 43 8.31 -5.35 12.39
N LYS A 44 9.47 -5.55 13.03
CA LYS A 44 9.58 -5.42 14.49
C LYS A 44 9.35 -3.99 15.00
N PHE A 45 9.51 -2.98 14.15
CA PHE A 45 9.42 -1.57 14.51
C PHE A 45 8.49 -0.77 13.59
N ALA A 46 7.64 -1.43 12.82
CA ALA A 46 6.66 -0.78 11.95
C ALA A 46 5.35 -1.56 12.02
N LYS A 47 4.24 -0.82 12.04
CA LYS A 47 2.89 -1.39 12.11
C LYS A 47 2.52 -2.05 10.78
N VAL A 48 2.42 -3.38 10.77
CA VAL A 48 2.03 -4.19 9.61
C VAL A 48 0.91 -5.14 9.99
N MET A 49 -0.20 -5.09 9.24
CA MET A 49 -1.33 -6.00 9.42
C MET A 49 -1.33 -6.98 8.26
N VAL A 50 -1.26 -8.28 8.56
CA VAL A 50 -1.33 -9.35 7.57
C VAL A 50 -2.69 -9.98 7.63
N ILE A 51 -3.43 -9.99 6.53
CA ILE A 51 -4.68 -10.74 6.41
C ILE A 51 -4.45 -11.91 5.47
N ALA A 52 -4.57 -13.13 5.99
CA ALA A 52 -4.51 -14.32 5.15
C ALA A 52 -5.87 -14.67 4.58
N GLN A 53 -5.86 -15.01 3.29
CA GLN A 53 -7.06 -15.39 2.56
C GLN A 53 -7.11 -16.88 2.27
N GLY A 54 -8.31 -17.37 1.95
CA GLY A 54 -8.52 -18.75 1.52
C GLY A 54 -8.43 -19.76 2.66
N PRO A 55 -8.40 -21.06 2.32
CA PRO A 55 -8.51 -22.13 3.30
C PRO A 55 -7.28 -22.27 4.18
N TYR A 56 -7.47 -22.83 5.38
CA TYR A 56 -6.35 -23.23 6.21
C TYR A 56 -5.53 -24.33 5.54
N SER A 57 -4.20 -24.25 5.65
CA SER A 57 -3.25 -25.24 5.15
C SER A 57 -2.11 -25.42 6.13
N ASP A 58 -1.48 -26.61 6.12
CA ASP A 58 -0.31 -26.90 6.97
C ASP A 58 0.85 -25.93 6.70
N GLU A 59 1.00 -25.47 5.45
CA GLU A 59 2.00 -24.46 5.07
C GLU A 59 1.71 -23.08 5.65
N ARG A 60 0.45 -22.65 5.63
CA ARG A 60 -0.01 -21.39 6.25
C ARG A 60 0.20 -21.44 7.76
N ALA A 61 -0.21 -22.53 8.40
CA ALA A 61 0.01 -22.78 9.83
C ALA A 61 1.50 -22.71 10.19
N LYS A 62 2.34 -23.43 9.45
CA LYS A 62 3.81 -23.40 9.64
C LYS A 62 4.38 -22.00 9.45
N THR A 63 3.87 -21.24 8.49
CA THR A 63 4.29 -19.87 8.21
C THR A 63 3.97 -18.94 9.39
N PHE A 64 2.79 -19.07 9.99
CA PHE A 64 2.39 -18.25 11.13
C PHE A 64 3.00 -18.69 12.46
N GLU A 65 3.22 -19.99 12.66
CA GLU A 65 4.03 -20.48 13.77
C GLU A 65 5.48 -19.97 13.68
N THR A 66 6.02 -19.88 12.47
CA THR A 66 7.33 -19.25 12.25
C THR A 66 7.29 -17.76 12.58
N ALA A 67 6.27 -17.03 12.11
CA ALA A 67 6.11 -15.60 12.40
C ALA A 67 5.99 -15.35 13.92
N LYS A 68 5.17 -16.12 14.62
CA LYS A 68 4.99 -16.05 16.08
C LYS A 68 6.30 -16.28 16.84
N LYS A 69 7.18 -17.15 16.35
CA LYS A 69 8.52 -17.38 16.93
C LYS A 69 9.47 -16.21 16.65
N VAL A 70 9.49 -15.71 15.42
CA VAL A 70 10.38 -14.61 14.98
C VAL A 70 9.99 -13.27 15.63
N PHE A 71 8.70 -13.01 15.77
CA PHE A 71 8.12 -11.75 16.26
C PHE A 71 7.46 -11.90 17.64
N LYS A 72 8.00 -12.80 18.49
CA LYS A 72 7.39 -13.23 19.77
C LYS A 72 6.85 -12.12 20.67
N TYR A 73 7.52 -10.96 20.71
CA TYR A 73 7.18 -9.85 21.60
C TYR A 73 6.50 -8.67 20.90
N THR A 74 6.40 -8.73 19.58
CA THR A 74 5.91 -7.62 18.76
C THR A 74 4.76 -8.06 17.85
N SER A 75 4.30 -9.31 17.97
CA SER A 75 3.24 -9.85 17.14
C SER A 75 2.10 -10.48 17.93
N SER A 76 0.91 -10.37 17.36
CA SER A 76 -0.26 -11.13 17.77
C SER A 76 -0.81 -11.87 16.55
N VAL A 77 -0.97 -13.19 16.70
CA VAL A 77 -1.61 -14.04 15.69
C VAL A 77 -3.00 -14.37 16.18
N ILE A 78 -4.00 -13.92 15.42
CA ILE A 78 -5.40 -14.13 15.70
C ILE A 78 -5.88 -15.22 14.76
N SER A 79 -5.99 -16.44 15.30
CA SER A 79 -6.39 -17.64 14.57
C SER A 79 -7.58 -18.33 15.25
N ASP A 80 -8.22 -19.21 14.50
CA ASP A 80 -9.38 -19.98 14.98
C ASP A 80 -9.01 -21.03 16.04
N GLU A 81 -7.71 -21.25 16.34
CA GLU A 81 -7.24 -22.33 17.22
C GLU A 81 -7.81 -22.22 18.65
N LYS A 82 -7.80 -21.02 19.23
CA LYS A 82 -8.39 -20.80 20.56
C LYS A 82 -9.90 -21.05 20.58
N PHE A 83 -10.58 -20.72 19.48
CA PHE A 83 -12.02 -20.96 19.35
C PHE A 83 -12.32 -22.46 19.24
N LYS A 84 -11.50 -23.23 18.51
CA LYS A 84 -11.60 -24.71 18.42
C LYS A 84 -11.42 -25.40 19.77
N GLU A 85 -10.55 -24.88 20.63
CA GLU A 85 -10.28 -25.45 21.96
C GLU A 85 -11.36 -25.10 22.99
N GLN A 86 -11.83 -23.84 23.02
CA GLN A 86 -12.81 -23.36 24.00
C GLN A 86 -14.26 -23.70 23.62
N TYR A 87 -14.56 -23.74 22.33
CA TYR A 87 -15.87 -24.06 21.81
C TYR A 87 -15.72 -25.30 20.92
N ARG A 88 -15.97 -26.49 21.48
CA ARG A 88 -16.21 -27.72 20.69
C ARG A 88 -17.53 -27.63 19.91
N THR A 89 -17.87 -26.45 19.38
CA THR A 89 -19.14 -26.19 18.73
C THR A 89 -19.04 -26.63 17.27
N LYS A 90 -19.90 -27.58 16.93
CA LYS A 90 -20.47 -27.62 15.59
C LYS A 90 -20.97 -26.22 15.26
N CYS A 91 -20.48 -25.66 14.16
CA CYS A 91 -20.74 -24.27 13.86
C CYS A 91 -22.15 -24.12 13.28
N SER A 92 -23.14 -23.95 14.15
CA SER A 92 -24.45 -23.49 13.73
C SER A 92 -24.35 -22.05 13.23
N PRO A 93 -25.13 -21.65 12.20
CA PRO A 93 -25.23 -20.26 11.75
C PRO A 93 -25.48 -19.25 12.88
N GLU A 94 -26.14 -19.69 13.95
CA GLU A 94 -26.44 -18.92 15.17
C GLU A 94 -25.20 -18.49 15.96
N ASN A 95 -24.06 -19.19 15.83
CA ASN A 95 -22.81 -18.87 16.54
C ASN A 95 -21.82 -18.05 15.70
N ALA A 96 -22.16 -17.73 14.44
CA ALA A 96 -21.28 -16.99 13.53
C ALA A 96 -20.97 -15.57 14.02
N GLU A 97 -21.98 -14.89 14.59
CA GLU A 97 -21.82 -13.52 15.10
C GLU A 97 -20.86 -13.47 16.29
N THR A 98 -21.02 -14.37 17.26
CA THR A 98 -20.12 -14.49 18.41
C THR A 98 -18.68 -14.79 17.99
N PHE A 99 -18.50 -15.63 16.97
CA PHE A 99 -17.18 -15.88 16.39
C PHE A 99 -16.59 -14.61 15.77
N TYR A 100 -17.36 -13.86 14.99
CA TYR A 100 -16.92 -12.61 14.39
C TYR A 100 -16.56 -11.56 15.44
N ASP A 101 -17.35 -11.42 16.49
CA ASP A 101 -17.09 -10.44 17.54
C ASP A 101 -15.87 -10.81 18.38
N TYR A 102 -15.67 -12.10 18.69
CA TYR A 102 -14.42 -12.57 19.31
C TYR A 102 -13.18 -12.14 18.50
N PHE A 103 -13.23 -12.30 17.18
CA PHE A 103 -12.14 -11.95 16.29
C PHE A 103 -11.89 -10.44 16.23
N LYS A 104 -12.96 -9.64 16.13
CA LYS A 104 -12.90 -8.17 16.14
C LYS A 104 -12.32 -7.65 17.46
N ASP A 105 -12.76 -8.22 18.57
CA ASP A 105 -12.33 -7.84 19.92
C ASP A 105 -10.88 -8.20 20.17
N THR A 106 -10.46 -9.39 19.74
CA THR A 106 -9.07 -9.81 19.85
C THR A 106 -8.15 -8.94 19.00
N ALA A 107 -8.59 -8.57 17.78
CA ALA A 107 -7.85 -7.66 16.90
C ALA A 107 -7.70 -6.27 17.52
N ARG A 108 -8.79 -5.72 18.06
CA ARG A 108 -8.79 -4.44 18.76
C ARG A 108 -7.86 -4.45 19.97
N LYS A 109 -7.97 -5.44 20.86
CA LYS A 109 -7.09 -5.58 22.03
C LYS A 109 -5.61 -5.69 21.64
N ALA A 110 -5.29 -6.50 20.63
CA ALA A 110 -3.91 -6.66 20.17
C ALA A 110 -3.31 -5.33 19.66
N LEU A 111 -4.11 -4.50 19.00
CA LEU A 111 -3.69 -3.17 18.56
C LEU A 111 -3.55 -2.21 19.74
N GLU A 112 -4.46 -2.28 20.71
CA GLU A 112 -4.41 -1.50 21.95
C GLU A 112 -3.21 -1.87 22.85
N GLU A 113 -2.67 -3.08 22.72
CA GLU A 113 -1.42 -3.48 23.36
C GLU A 113 -0.17 -2.93 22.63
N GLY A 114 -0.36 -2.40 21.42
CA GLY A 114 0.71 -1.86 20.57
C GLY A 114 1.54 -2.94 19.88
N ASN A 115 0.92 -4.04 19.44
CA ASN A 115 1.60 -5.08 18.66
C ASN A 115 1.93 -4.59 17.24
N ASN A 116 3.21 -4.46 16.90
CA ASN A 116 3.62 -3.98 15.57
C ASN A 116 3.18 -4.91 14.42
N LEU A 117 3.15 -6.22 14.63
CA LEU A 117 2.68 -7.19 13.65
C LEU A 117 1.35 -7.81 14.09
N LEU A 118 0.27 -7.56 13.36
CA LEU A 118 -0.99 -8.25 13.56
C LEU A 118 -1.22 -9.24 12.43
N ILE A 119 -1.45 -10.50 12.73
CA ILE A 119 -1.78 -11.53 11.73
C ILE A 119 -3.22 -11.98 11.96
N ILE A 120 -4.07 -11.74 10.98
CA ILE A 120 -5.44 -12.23 10.92
C ILE A 120 -5.44 -13.54 10.12
N ASP A 121 -5.51 -14.64 10.84
CA ASP A 121 -5.46 -16.02 10.34
C ASP A 121 -6.84 -16.70 10.51
N SER A 122 -7.90 -16.10 9.96
CA SER A 122 -9.21 -16.73 10.03
C SER A 122 -9.42 -17.76 8.93
N THR A 123 -10.09 -18.88 9.25
CA THR A 123 -10.53 -19.85 8.24
C THR A 123 -11.85 -19.48 7.58
N MET A 124 -12.56 -18.50 8.15
CA MET A 124 -13.77 -17.92 7.59
C MET A 124 -13.61 -16.41 7.49
N SER A 125 -13.78 -15.88 6.29
CA SER A 125 -13.81 -14.43 6.09
C SER A 125 -14.99 -14.08 5.20
N ASN A 126 -15.68 -13.02 5.56
CA ASN A 126 -16.70 -12.39 4.73
C ASN A 126 -16.31 -10.92 4.49
N ILE A 127 -17.02 -10.28 3.56
CA ILE A 127 -16.75 -8.88 3.22
C ILE A 127 -16.84 -7.95 4.43
N HIS A 128 -17.78 -8.17 5.36
CA HIS A 128 -17.97 -7.32 6.54
C HIS A 128 -16.81 -7.41 7.52
N GLN A 129 -16.27 -8.61 7.77
CA GLN A 129 -15.07 -8.80 8.58
C GLN A 129 -13.85 -8.16 7.92
N ASN A 130 -13.68 -8.39 6.61
CA ASN A 130 -12.58 -7.79 5.87
C ASN A 130 -12.66 -6.25 5.86
N ARG A 131 -13.86 -5.67 5.70
CA ARG A 131 -14.11 -4.23 5.87
C ARG A 131 -13.70 -3.74 7.25
N TYR A 132 -14.05 -4.47 8.30
CA TYR A 132 -13.65 -4.14 9.66
C TYR A 132 -12.12 -4.11 9.80
N TYR A 133 -11.39 -5.15 9.36
CA TYR A 133 -9.92 -5.17 9.49
C TYR A 133 -9.23 -4.09 8.65
N VAL A 134 -9.74 -3.79 7.44
CA VAL A 134 -9.21 -2.71 6.62
C VAL A 134 -9.43 -1.35 7.31
N ALA A 135 -10.63 -1.08 7.84
CA ALA A 135 -10.88 0.17 8.56
C ALA A 135 -10.01 0.28 9.82
N LEU A 136 -9.83 -0.84 10.53
CA LEU A 136 -9.00 -0.93 11.71
C LEU A 136 -7.52 -0.65 11.38
N ALA A 137 -7.01 -1.21 10.28
CA ALA A 137 -5.67 -0.94 9.79
C ALA A 137 -5.48 0.54 9.45
N TYR A 138 -6.43 1.15 8.73
CA TYR A 138 -6.34 2.58 8.40
C TYR A 138 -6.39 3.47 9.63
N LYS A 139 -7.32 3.21 10.56
CA LYS A 139 -7.48 4.02 11.77
C LYS A 139 -6.26 3.94 12.68
N MET A 140 -5.60 2.78 12.74
CA MET A 140 -4.40 2.56 13.56
C MET A 140 -3.07 2.74 12.80
N GLN A 141 -3.12 3.16 11.52
CA GLN A 141 -1.97 3.39 10.65
C GLN A 141 -1.10 2.15 10.39
N TYR A 142 -1.72 0.98 10.23
CA TYR A 142 -1.04 -0.25 9.81
C TYR A 142 -0.90 -0.28 8.29
N VAL A 143 0.27 -0.69 7.81
CA VAL A 143 0.43 -1.09 6.42
C VAL A 143 -0.21 -2.46 6.23
N LEU A 144 -1.20 -2.53 5.35
CA LEU A 144 -1.96 -3.75 5.11
C LEU A 144 -1.27 -4.65 4.06
N LEU A 145 -1.01 -5.89 4.43
CA LEU A 145 -0.49 -6.94 3.57
C LEU A 145 -1.54 -8.05 3.42
N ILE A 146 -2.07 -8.21 2.21
CA ILE A 146 -2.95 -9.34 1.92
C ILE A 146 -2.08 -10.52 1.50
N MET A 147 -2.28 -11.69 2.10
CA MET A 147 -1.61 -12.91 1.69
C MET A 147 -2.58 -13.77 0.88
N PRO A 148 -2.65 -13.59 -0.46
CA PRO A 148 -3.55 -14.37 -1.29
C PRO A 148 -3.01 -15.79 -1.49
N PRO A 149 -3.88 -16.76 -1.83
CA PRO A 149 -3.44 -18.04 -2.35
C PRO A 149 -2.79 -17.85 -3.74
N VAL A 150 -1.58 -18.39 -3.93
CA VAL A 150 -0.77 -18.30 -5.17
C VAL A 150 -1.38 -19.11 -6.30
N VAL A 151 -2.09 -20.20 -5.98
CA VAL A 151 -2.72 -21.09 -6.96
C VAL A 151 -4.00 -21.70 -6.37
N MET A 152 -5.14 -21.44 -7.00
CA MET A 152 -6.35 -22.26 -6.83
C MET A 152 -6.48 -23.15 -8.05
N ARG A 153 -5.80 -24.30 -8.04
CA ARG A 153 -6.00 -25.34 -9.06
C ARG A 153 -7.10 -26.27 -8.55
N SER A 154 -8.24 -26.20 -9.24
CA SER A 154 -9.46 -27.01 -9.05
C SER A 154 -10.45 -26.55 -7.97
N SER A 155 -11.73 -26.71 -8.29
CA SER A 155 -12.91 -26.57 -7.44
C SER A 155 -13.04 -27.66 -6.36
N ASN A 156 -12.08 -28.58 -6.26
CA ASN A 156 -12.17 -29.78 -5.42
C ASN A 156 -11.39 -29.70 -4.10
N ASN A 157 -10.96 -28.52 -3.68
CA ASN A 157 -10.26 -28.39 -2.40
C ASN A 157 -11.23 -28.58 -1.23
N SER A 158 -11.05 -29.68 -0.51
CA SER A 158 -11.70 -29.92 0.77
C SER A 158 -11.08 -29.03 1.84
N TRP A 159 -11.93 -28.27 2.55
CA TRP A 159 -11.56 -27.60 3.79
C TRP A 159 -10.96 -28.62 4.78
N PRO A 160 -9.99 -28.22 5.62
CA PRO A 160 -9.40 -29.15 6.58
C PRO A 160 -10.49 -29.73 7.47
N LYS A 161 -10.53 -31.07 7.56
CA LYS A 161 -11.51 -31.80 8.37
C LYS A 161 -11.50 -31.26 9.80
N GLY A 162 -12.66 -30.80 10.28
CA GLY A 162 -12.80 -30.21 11.63
C GLY A 162 -12.41 -28.73 11.74
N SER A 163 -12.23 -28.02 10.61
CA SER A 163 -12.26 -26.55 10.61
C SER A 163 -13.70 -26.02 10.69
N LEU A 164 -13.85 -24.77 11.11
CA LEU A 164 -15.16 -24.11 11.12
C LEU A 164 -15.77 -24.06 9.71
N ALA A 165 -14.94 -23.72 8.72
CA ALA A 165 -15.34 -23.72 7.31
C ALA A 165 -15.78 -25.11 6.80
N ASP A 166 -15.12 -26.19 7.26
CA ASP A 166 -15.56 -27.55 6.95
C ASP A 166 -16.90 -27.89 7.62
N SER A 167 -17.10 -27.44 8.87
CA SER A 167 -18.37 -27.61 9.60
C SER A 167 -19.52 -26.86 8.93
N PHE A 168 -19.29 -25.59 8.54
CA PHE A 168 -20.27 -24.80 7.77
C PHE A 168 -20.60 -25.42 6.42
N ARG A 169 -19.60 -25.89 5.68
CA ARG A 169 -19.81 -26.58 4.40
C ARG A 169 -20.68 -27.83 4.58
N ILE A 170 -20.42 -28.62 5.62
CA ILE A 170 -21.14 -29.88 5.91
C ILE A 170 -22.57 -29.59 6.38
N GLU A 171 -22.77 -28.61 7.26
CA GLU A 171 -24.05 -28.34 7.91
C GLU A 171 -24.99 -27.47 7.05
N ALA A 172 -24.45 -26.49 6.32
CA ALA A 172 -25.24 -25.57 5.51
C ALA A 172 -25.30 -25.96 4.01
N SER A 173 -24.65 -27.05 3.60
CA SER A 173 -24.52 -27.45 2.18
C SER A 173 -23.98 -26.31 1.28
N THR A 174 -23.22 -25.38 1.85
CA THR A 174 -22.74 -24.17 1.17
C THR A 174 -21.36 -24.36 0.56
N VAL A 175 -21.17 -23.88 -0.67
CA VAL A 175 -19.85 -23.78 -1.31
C VAL A 175 -19.19 -22.50 -0.78
N ILE A 176 -18.24 -22.63 0.15
CA ILE A 176 -17.40 -21.51 0.56
C ILE A 176 -16.43 -21.22 -0.57
N GLN A 177 -16.65 -20.12 -1.31
CA GLN A 177 -15.74 -19.75 -2.39
C GLN A 177 -14.38 -19.29 -1.82
N PRO A 178 -13.26 -19.82 -2.33
CA PRO A 178 -11.93 -19.36 -1.95
C PRO A 178 -11.45 -18.14 -2.75
N ALA A 179 -12.35 -17.42 -3.46
CA ALA A 179 -12.00 -16.29 -4.31
C ALA A 179 -11.46 -15.10 -3.50
N ASN A 180 -10.53 -14.36 -4.10
CA ASN A 180 -9.85 -13.22 -3.50
C ASN A 180 -10.87 -12.15 -3.05
N MET A 181 -11.19 -12.11 -1.76
CA MET A 181 -12.14 -11.14 -1.16
C MET A 181 -11.60 -9.70 -1.12
N PHE A 182 -10.42 -9.46 -1.69
CA PHE A 182 -9.83 -8.14 -1.83
C PHE A 182 -9.56 -7.86 -3.29
N GLN A 183 -10.04 -6.71 -3.74
CA GLN A 183 -9.58 -6.10 -4.96
C GLN A 183 -8.35 -5.25 -4.64
N HIS A 184 -7.21 -5.52 -5.28
CA HIS A 184 -6.02 -4.69 -5.13
C HIS A 184 -6.13 -3.49 -6.08
N LEU A 185 -6.25 -2.28 -5.53
CA LEU A 185 -6.46 -1.06 -6.30
C LEU A 185 -5.14 -0.54 -6.90
N PHE A 186 -4.07 -0.60 -6.12
CA PHE A 186 -2.71 -0.27 -6.55
C PHE A 186 -1.67 -0.88 -5.60
N CYS A 187 -0.44 -1.07 -6.10
CA CYS A 187 0.73 -1.43 -5.29
C CYS A 187 1.59 -0.20 -5.02
N ALA A 188 2.15 -0.11 -3.82
CA ALA A 188 2.98 1.01 -3.39
C ALA A 188 4.04 0.59 -2.37
N TRP A 189 5.07 1.40 -2.23
CA TRP A 189 5.93 1.39 -1.04
C TRP A 189 5.32 2.32 0.00
N TYR A 190 4.85 1.77 1.11
CA TYR A 190 4.31 2.53 2.22
C TYR A 190 5.41 2.84 3.22
N LEU A 191 5.51 4.10 3.64
CA LEU A 191 6.30 4.46 4.81
C LEU A 191 5.55 3.97 6.05
N HIS A 192 6.16 3.99 7.23
CA HIS A 192 5.37 3.87 8.47
C HIS A 192 4.98 5.25 8.98
N ASP A 193 4.15 5.30 10.00
CA ASP A 193 3.59 6.53 10.58
C ASP A 193 4.65 7.58 10.94
N LEU A 194 5.66 7.23 11.74
CA LEU A 194 6.72 8.18 12.15
C LEU A 194 7.55 8.68 10.97
N ASP A 195 7.92 7.82 10.02
CA ASP A 195 8.69 8.25 8.84
C ASP A 195 7.85 9.12 7.90
N SER A 196 6.54 8.87 7.82
CA SER A 196 5.60 9.72 7.08
C SER A 196 5.52 11.11 7.68
N HIS A 197 5.43 11.19 9.02
CA HIS A 197 5.45 12.45 9.75
C HIS A 197 6.77 13.19 9.55
N GLU A 198 7.88 12.50 9.78
CA GLU A 198 9.20 13.11 9.70
C GLU A 198 9.51 13.61 8.28
N LEU A 199 9.16 12.85 7.24
CA LEU A 199 9.43 13.29 5.87
C LEU A 199 8.65 14.57 5.52
N ARG A 200 7.42 14.75 6.04
CA ARG A 200 6.66 16.01 5.92
C ARG A 200 7.32 17.15 6.70
N HIS A 201 7.84 16.86 7.90
CA HIS A 201 8.59 17.82 8.70
C HIS A 201 9.85 18.29 7.96
N VAL A 202 10.67 17.35 7.46
CA VAL A 202 11.88 17.66 6.68
C VAL A 202 11.55 18.46 5.43
N ALA A 203 10.50 18.10 4.68
CA ALA A 203 10.07 18.90 3.54
C ALA A 203 9.74 20.36 3.93
N SER A 204 9.09 20.56 5.09
CA SER A 204 8.81 21.90 5.61
C SER A 204 10.07 22.71 5.90
N LEU A 205 11.14 22.06 6.40
CA LEU A 205 12.42 22.72 6.64
C LEU A 205 13.07 23.20 5.33
N TYR A 206 13.04 22.40 4.27
CA TYR A 206 13.55 22.82 2.96
C TYR A 206 12.71 23.94 2.33
N ILE A 207 11.40 23.96 2.57
CA ILE A 207 10.52 25.04 2.15
C ILE A 207 10.86 26.33 2.90
N GLN A 208 11.14 26.23 4.20
CA GLN A 208 11.59 27.36 5.01
C GLN A 208 12.90 27.95 4.47
N ASP A 209 13.92 27.12 4.17
CA ASP A 209 15.16 27.59 3.54
C ASP A 209 14.89 28.36 2.24
N CYS A 210 13.96 27.87 1.41
CA CYS A 210 13.59 28.54 0.17
C CYS A 210 12.88 29.89 0.42
N MET A 211 12.03 29.99 1.44
CA MET A 211 11.38 31.25 1.81
C MET A 211 12.39 32.27 2.35
N GLU A 212 13.41 31.84 3.06
CA GLU A 212 14.45 32.73 3.61
C GLU A 212 15.44 33.16 2.53
N GLY A 213 15.86 32.25 1.64
CA GLY A 213 16.88 32.50 0.63
C GLY A 213 16.39 33.01 -0.72
N ILE A 214 15.09 32.90 -1.04
CA ILE A 214 14.56 33.20 -2.38
C ILE A 214 13.35 34.15 -2.29
N PRO A 215 13.54 35.46 -2.54
CA PRO A 215 12.46 36.46 -2.40
C PRO A 215 11.21 36.16 -3.23
N GLU A 216 11.37 35.65 -4.47
CA GLU A 216 10.21 35.30 -5.30
C GLU A 216 9.43 34.08 -4.78
N PHE A 217 10.10 33.14 -4.13
CA PHE A 217 9.45 31.99 -3.49
C PHE A 217 8.67 32.45 -2.26
N ASN A 218 9.27 33.30 -1.44
CA ASN A 218 8.62 33.91 -0.27
C ASN A 218 7.34 34.67 -0.67
N ASN A 219 7.43 35.53 -1.69
CA ASN A 219 6.28 36.28 -2.20
C ASN A 219 5.17 35.37 -2.73
N LEU A 220 5.52 34.28 -3.41
CA LEU A 220 4.55 33.30 -3.88
C LEU A 220 3.82 32.62 -2.70
N MET A 221 4.55 32.21 -1.67
CA MET A 221 3.95 31.57 -0.49
C MET A 221 3.05 32.54 0.28
N ARG A 222 3.47 33.80 0.49
CA ARG A 222 2.62 34.83 1.11
C ARG A 222 1.34 35.09 0.34
N ARG A 223 1.40 35.05 -0.99
CA ARG A 223 0.23 35.27 -1.85
C ARG A 223 -0.75 34.10 -1.79
N ASN A 224 -0.25 32.88 -1.72
CA ASN A 224 -1.08 31.67 -1.86
C ASN A 224 -1.53 31.11 -0.52
N CYS A 225 -0.79 31.33 0.56
CA CYS A 225 -1.08 30.79 1.88
C CYS A 225 -1.63 31.90 2.77
N PRO A 226 -2.89 31.80 3.24
CA PRO A 226 -3.48 32.79 4.12
C PRO A 226 -2.70 32.87 5.45
N SER A 227 -2.45 34.08 5.93
CA SER A 227 -1.71 34.34 7.19
C SER A 227 -2.56 34.17 8.45
N GLN A 228 -3.82 33.76 8.28
CA GLN A 228 -4.75 33.50 9.38
C GLN A 228 -5.15 32.04 9.36
N ASP A 229 -5.21 31.43 10.54
CA ASP A 229 -5.78 30.11 10.72
C ASP A 229 -7.33 30.16 10.67
N PRO A 230 -8.03 29.01 10.77
CA PRO A 230 -9.49 28.97 10.77
C PRO A 230 -10.14 29.75 11.94
N ASP A 231 -9.41 29.97 13.03
CA ASP A 231 -9.88 30.70 14.21
C ASP A 231 -9.60 32.22 14.11
N GLY A 232 -8.90 32.65 13.06
CA GLY A 232 -8.59 34.05 12.77
C GLY A 232 -7.28 34.55 13.38
N GLU A 233 -6.52 33.68 14.04
CA GLU A 233 -5.25 34.01 14.67
C GLU A 233 -4.14 34.14 13.63
N GLU A 234 -3.24 35.11 13.85
CA GLU A 234 -2.09 35.32 12.95
C GLU A 234 -1.08 34.18 13.14
N VAL A 235 -0.80 33.46 12.06
CA VAL A 235 0.16 32.36 12.05
C VAL A 235 1.41 32.73 11.28
N SER A 236 2.54 32.13 11.67
CA SER A 236 3.78 32.27 10.91
C SER A 236 3.58 31.79 9.47
N LEU A 237 4.32 32.36 8.50
CA LEU A 237 4.17 31.97 7.10
C LEU A 237 4.45 30.47 6.88
N ILE A 238 5.41 29.88 7.62
CA ILE A 238 5.69 28.44 7.50
C ILE A 238 4.52 27.60 8.04
N ASP A 239 3.86 28.04 9.10
CA ASP A 239 2.68 27.35 9.61
C ASP A 239 1.50 27.52 8.65
N ALA A 240 1.30 28.70 8.07
CA ALA A 240 0.32 28.91 6.99
C ALA A 240 0.55 27.95 5.82
N VAL A 241 1.80 27.76 5.38
CA VAL A 241 2.16 26.80 4.33
C VAL A 241 1.86 25.36 4.75
N ARG A 242 2.19 24.98 5.99
CA ARG A 242 1.91 23.64 6.53
C ARG A 242 0.41 23.35 6.56
N HIS A 243 -0.42 24.32 6.95
CA HIS A 243 -1.87 24.19 6.93
C HIS A 243 -2.41 24.14 5.49
N TYR A 244 -1.97 25.06 4.63
CA TYR A 244 -2.44 25.17 3.25
C TYR A 244 -2.20 23.88 2.44
N TYR A 245 -1.01 23.28 2.54
CA TYR A 245 -0.69 22.01 1.89
C TYR A 245 -1.02 20.77 2.73
N CYS A 246 -1.70 20.91 3.87
CA CYS A 246 -2.00 19.78 4.77
C CYS A 246 -0.75 18.95 5.14
N LEU A 247 0.40 19.58 5.39
CA LEU A 247 1.63 18.91 5.82
C LEU A 247 1.62 18.51 7.30
N VAL A 248 0.66 19.03 8.07
CA VAL A 248 0.49 18.73 9.50
C VAL A 248 0.01 17.29 9.68
N ASP A 249 0.42 16.67 10.79
CA ASP A 249 0.12 15.28 11.15
C ASP A 249 -1.38 14.97 11.07
N LYS A 250 -1.79 14.39 9.94
CA LYS A 250 -3.00 13.60 9.90
C LYS A 250 -2.61 12.24 10.45
N ARG A 251 -2.87 12.01 11.75
CA ARG A 251 -2.69 10.74 12.47
C ARG A 251 -3.37 9.51 11.81
N GLN A 252 -3.94 9.65 10.62
CA GLN A 252 -4.60 8.61 9.83
C GLN A 252 -4.05 8.50 8.40
N ASP A 253 -2.94 9.17 8.06
CA ASP A 253 -2.41 9.18 6.69
C ASP A 253 -0.93 8.79 6.62
N VAL A 254 -0.71 7.53 6.23
CA VAL A 254 0.60 6.96 5.96
C VAL A 254 1.02 7.34 4.54
N ALA A 255 2.20 7.97 4.41
CA ALA A 255 2.72 8.36 3.11
C ALA A 255 3.14 7.14 2.29
N TYR A 256 2.93 7.19 0.98
CA TYR A 256 3.24 6.08 0.08
C TYR A 256 3.76 6.55 -1.28
N CYS A 257 4.49 5.65 -1.93
CA CYS A 257 5.01 5.80 -3.28
C CYS A 257 4.33 4.77 -4.19
N SER A 258 3.37 5.21 -4.99
CA SER A 258 2.63 4.34 -5.93
C SER A 258 3.54 3.78 -7.03
N VAL A 259 3.42 2.47 -7.30
CA VAL A 259 4.26 1.74 -8.24
C VAL A 259 3.50 1.21 -9.45
N LYS A 260 2.26 0.76 -9.22
CA LYS A 260 1.33 0.29 -10.26
C LYS A 260 -0.10 0.51 -9.81
N VAL A 261 -0.93 1.09 -10.69
CA VAL A 261 -2.37 1.26 -10.48
C VAL A 261 -3.15 0.25 -11.33
N PHE A 262 -4.14 -0.39 -10.72
CA PHE A 262 -5.04 -1.36 -11.35
C PHE A 262 -6.47 -0.84 -11.49
N GLY A 263 -6.97 -0.12 -10.46
CA GLY A 263 -8.40 0.18 -10.35
C GLY A 263 -9.21 -1.12 -10.29
N ASP A 264 -10.21 -1.24 -11.18
CA ASP A 264 -11.08 -2.42 -11.30
C ASP A 264 -10.56 -3.49 -12.27
N ALA A 265 -9.35 -3.32 -12.82
CA ALA A 265 -8.79 -4.21 -13.83
C ALA A 265 -8.18 -5.50 -13.23
N MET A 266 -9.02 -6.46 -12.84
CA MET A 266 -8.61 -7.75 -12.24
C MET A 266 -7.60 -8.53 -13.08
N ARG A 267 -7.70 -8.48 -14.41
CA ARG A 267 -6.73 -9.14 -15.30
C ARG A 267 -5.34 -8.53 -15.16
N ALA A 268 -5.24 -7.20 -15.17
CA ALA A 268 -3.97 -6.49 -15.04
C ALA A 268 -3.33 -6.74 -13.67
N MET A 269 -4.14 -6.78 -12.61
CA MET A 269 -3.72 -7.17 -11.27
C MET A 269 -3.12 -8.58 -11.27
N ASN A 270 -3.84 -9.58 -11.79
CA ASN A 270 -3.38 -10.96 -11.83
C ASN A 270 -2.10 -11.14 -12.66
N GLU A 271 -1.96 -10.43 -13.78
CA GLU A 271 -0.74 -10.46 -14.60
C GLU A 271 0.45 -9.84 -13.86
N TYR A 272 0.24 -8.75 -13.12
CA TYR A 272 1.28 -8.09 -12.34
C TYR A 272 1.79 -8.97 -11.18
N PHE A 273 0.89 -9.58 -10.41
CA PHE A 273 1.26 -10.46 -9.29
C PHE A 273 1.91 -11.78 -9.71
N LYS A 274 1.83 -12.15 -11.00
CA LYS A 274 2.57 -13.31 -11.55
C LYS A 274 4.03 -12.99 -11.91
N LYS A 275 4.43 -11.71 -11.94
CA LYS A 275 5.81 -11.33 -12.26
C LYS A 275 6.73 -11.76 -11.12
N GLU A 276 7.82 -12.43 -11.47
CA GLU A 276 8.78 -12.92 -10.48
C GLU A 276 9.35 -11.80 -9.60
N SER A 277 9.64 -10.63 -10.20
CA SER A 277 10.11 -9.44 -9.47
C SER A 277 9.10 -8.99 -8.40
N VAL A 278 7.80 -9.06 -8.69
CA VAL A 278 6.71 -8.71 -7.77
C VAL A 278 6.56 -9.77 -6.69
N VAL A 279 6.50 -11.06 -7.06
CA VAL A 279 6.43 -12.19 -6.10
C VAL A 279 7.61 -12.18 -5.13
N ASN A 280 8.78 -11.76 -5.59
CA ASN A 280 9.97 -11.68 -4.76
C ASN A 280 10.04 -10.45 -3.85
N THR A 281 9.25 -9.42 -4.13
CA THR A 281 9.32 -8.13 -3.42
C THR A 281 8.06 -7.81 -2.61
N TYR A 282 6.91 -8.40 -2.92
CA TYR A 282 5.66 -8.17 -2.19
C TYR A 282 5.79 -8.62 -0.73
N GLY A 283 5.44 -7.73 0.20
CA GLY A 283 5.66 -7.90 1.64
C GLY A 283 7.12 -7.77 2.07
N LYS A 284 7.97 -7.13 1.28
CA LYS A 284 9.39 -6.88 1.57
C LYS A 284 9.66 -5.40 1.83
N MET A 285 10.56 -5.12 2.77
CA MET A 285 11.09 -3.76 2.96
C MET A 285 12.06 -3.39 1.84
N SER A 286 11.96 -2.14 1.37
CA SER A 286 12.84 -1.52 0.38
C SER A 286 13.34 -0.18 0.90
N LYS A 287 14.56 0.19 0.54
CA LYS A 287 15.10 1.52 0.83
C LYS A 287 14.75 2.47 -0.29
N LEU A 288 14.13 3.60 0.03
CA LEU A 288 13.84 4.68 -0.89
C LEU A 288 14.85 5.81 -0.69
N LEU A 289 15.40 6.34 -1.79
CA LEU A 289 16.33 7.47 -1.77
C LEU A 289 15.59 8.72 -2.21
N ILE A 290 15.50 9.72 -1.35
CA ILE A 290 14.86 11.01 -1.66
C ILE A 290 15.91 11.94 -2.26
N ALA A 291 15.70 12.34 -3.50
CA ALA A 291 16.63 13.20 -4.25
C ALA A 291 16.25 14.69 -4.22
N GLY A 292 15.02 15.01 -3.81
CA GLY A 292 14.50 16.36 -3.87
C GLY A 292 13.02 16.45 -3.54
N PHE A 293 12.49 17.66 -3.63
CA PHE A 293 11.07 17.95 -3.51
C PHE A 293 10.56 18.68 -4.76
N VAL A 294 9.31 18.45 -5.10
CA VAL A 294 8.56 19.24 -6.09
C VAL A 294 7.40 19.91 -5.37
N ILE A 295 7.25 21.20 -5.61
CA ILE A 295 6.14 21.99 -5.11
C ILE A 295 5.37 22.53 -6.31
N SER A 296 4.07 22.28 -6.30
CA SER A 296 3.12 22.73 -7.29
C SER A 296 2.01 23.52 -6.59
N PRO A 297 1.08 24.16 -7.32
CA PRO A 297 -0.09 24.76 -6.70
C PRO A 297 -1.00 23.75 -5.96
N HIS A 298 -0.88 22.45 -6.27
CA HIS A 298 -1.80 21.43 -5.77
C HIS A 298 -1.20 20.51 -4.71
N MET A 299 0.12 20.31 -4.74
CA MET A 299 0.79 19.33 -3.89
C MET A 299 2.24 19.69 -3.59
N ILE A 300 2.74 19.04 -2.54
CA ILE A 300 4.17 18.89 -2.23
C ILE A 300 4.50 17.41 -2.29
N ALA A 301 5.53 17.05 -3.05
CA ALA A 301 5.97 15.67 -3.21
C ALA A 301 7.48 15.52 -3.05
N ALA A 302 7.90 14.42 -2.42
CA ALA A 302 9.30 13.98 -2.37
C ALA A 302 9.62 13.14 -3.61
N ARG A 303 10.68 13.51 -4.33
CA ARG A 303 11.17 12.77 -5.50
C ARG A 303 12.02 11.59 -5.05
N VAL A 304 11.71 10.41 -5.56
CA VAL A 304 12.38 9.16 -5.20
C VAL A 304 13.27 8.70 -6.35
N LYS A 305 14.54 8.43 -6.04
CA LYS A 305 15.50 7.80 -6.95
C LYS A 305 15.41 6.29 -6.82
N LEU A 306 14.90 5.64 -7.86
CA LEU A 306 14.81 4.18 -7.92
C LEU A 306 16.16 3.52 -8.21
N THR A 307 16.44 2.44 -7.48
CA THR A 307 17.48 1.45 -7.80
C THR A 307 17.11 0.64 -9.03
N HIS A 308 18.06 -0.11 -9.61
CA HIS A 308 17.78 -1.01 -10.74
C HIS A 308 16.70 -2.03 -10.42
N GLN A 309 16.78 -2.69 -9.25
CA GLN A 309 15.79 -3.68 -8.83
C GLN A 309 14.38 -3.08 -8.70
N GLN A 310 14.25 -1.86 -8.18
CA GLN A 310 12.95 -1.20 -8.05
C GLN A 310 12.35 -0.80 -9.40
N LYS A 311 13.19 -0.52 -10.41
CA LYS A 311 12.73 -0.22 -11.77
C LYS A 311 12.12 -1.44 -12.47
N ASP A 312 12.48 -2.66 -12.06
CA ASP A 312 12.00 -3.90 -12.71
C ASP A 312 10.49 -4.13 -12.55
N PHE A 313 9.89 -3.55 -11.51
CA PHE A 313 8.45 -3.64 -11.26
C PHE A 313 7.75 -2.28 -11.23
N TRP A 314 8.46 -1.19 -11.56
CA TRP A 314 7.86 0.12 -11.80
C TRP A 314 7.05 0.13 -13.11
N GLU A 315 5.79 0.58 -13.01
CA GLU A 315 4.83 0.60 -14.14
C GLU A 315 3.91 1.82 -14.16
N MET A 316 4.26 2.88 -13.45
CA MET A 316 3.61 4.18 -13.62
C MET A 316 4.24 4.93 -14.79
N GLU A 317 3.43 5.72 -15.48
CA GLU A 317 3.88 6.56 -16.60
C GLU A 317 4.84 7.66 -16.13
N ASP A 318 5.99 7.76 -16.80
CA ASP A 318 7.02 8.78 -16.55
C ASP A 318 6.80 10.07 -17.34
N GLU A 319 5.98 10.02 -18.40
CA GLU A 319 5.70 11.14 -19.30
C GLU A 319 4.19 11.33 -19.43
N LEU A 320 3.63 12.33 -18.75
CA LEU A 320 2.23 12.75 -18.92
C LEU A 320 2.16 14.25 -19.24
N ASP A 321 1.44 14.62 -20.29
CA ASP A 321 1.20 16.04 -20.61
C ASP A 321 -0.07 16.52 -19.92
N GLU A 322 0.02 17.65 -19.22
CA GLU A 322 -1.09 18.26 -18.48
C GLU A 322 -2.30 18.52 -19.40
N ASN A 323 -2.06 19.05 -20.62
CA ASN A 323 -3.14 19.34 -21.57
C ASN A 323 -3.78 18.06 -22.12
N PHE A 324 -3.02 16.97 -22.18
CA PHE A 324 -3.54 15.68 -22.63
C PHE A 324 -4.47 15.10 -21.57
N VAL A 325 -4.03 15.08 -20.29
CA VAL A 325 -4.83 14.56 -19.18
C VAL A 325 -6.14 15.34 -18.98
N GLU A 326 -6.14 16.65 -19.21
CA GLU A 326 -7.37 17.46 -19.14
C GLU A 326 -8.39 17.15 -20.24
N ARG A 327 -7.97 16.59 -21.37
CA ARG A 327 -8.81 16.34 -22.55
C ARG A 327 -9.28 14.89 -22.68
N ILE A 328 -8.67 13.95 -21.97
CA ILE A 328 -9.04 12.53 -22.06
C ILE A 328 -10.22 12.25 -21.12
N ASP A 329 -11.20 11.52 -21.66
CA ASP A 329 -12.26 10.87 -20.92
C ASP A 329 -12.27 9.36 -21.29
N PRO A 330 -12.11 8.43 -20.33
CA PRO A 330 -11.98 8.64 -18.89
C PRO A 330 -10.60 9.16 -18.46
N LYS A 331 -10.59 10.02 -17.43
CA LYS A 331 -9.36 10.48 -16.78
C LYS A 331 -8.52 9.30 -16.26
N PRO A 332 -7.17 9.44 -16.18
CA PRO A 332 -6.31 8.42 -15.59
C PRO A 332 -6.69 8.06 -14.16
N LEU A 333 -6.49 6.79 -13.80
CA LEU A 333 -6.76 6.29 -12.46
C LEU A 333 -5.79 6.90 -11.44
N CYS A 334 -6.32 7.62 -10.46
CA CYS A 334 -5.54 8.36 -9.47
C CYS A 334 -5.40 7.53 -8.18
N PRO A 335 -4.18 7.13 -7.74
CA PRO A 335 -3.97 6.42 -6.48
C PRO A 335 -4.65 7.08 -5.27
N SER A 336 -4.58 8.41 -5.16
CA SER A 336 -5.20 9.14 -4.06
C SER A 336 -6.72 8.99 -4.07
N LYS A 337 -7.36 9.07 -5.24
CA LYS A 337 -8.81 8.87 -5.40
C LYS A 337 -9.20 7.44 -5.03
N LEU A 338 -8.48 6.44 -5.54
CA LEU A 338 -8.73 5.03 -5.23
C LEU A 338 -8.60 4.74 -3.73
N LEU A 339 -7.62 5.37 -3.07
CA LEU A 339 -7.47 5.26 -1.62
C LEU A 339 -8.67 5.87 -0.87
N GLU A 340 -9.14 7.06 -1.24
CA GLU A 340 -10.33 7.65 -0.60
C GLU A 340 -11.59 6.81 -0.86
N GLU A 341 -11.76 6.30 -2.09
CA GLU A 341 -12.87 5.39 -2.43
C GLU A 341 -12.82 4.09 -1.63
N SER A 342 -11.63 3.55 -1.37
CA SER A 342 -11.45 2.37 -0.52
C SER A 342 -11.88 2.59 0.93
N LYS A 343 -11.85 3.84 1.41
CA LYS A 343 -12.24 4.23 2.76
C LYS A 343 -13.74 4.51 2.89
N GLY A 344 -14.40 4.96 1.82
CA GLY A 344 -15.79 5.42 1.86
C GLY A 344 -16.83 4.36 2.24
N GLU A 345 -16.53 3.08 2.06
CA GLU A 345 -17.43 1.96 2.42
C GLU A 345 -17.08 1.27 3.74
N LEU A 346 -16.09 1.78 4.46
CA LEU A 346 -15.60 1.15 5.68
C LEU A 346 -16.42 1.59 6.90
N PRO A 347 -16.66 0.68 7.87
CA PRO A 347 -17.30 1.04 9.11
C PRO A 347 -16.41 2.03 9.89
N ASP A 348 -17.02 2.98 10.59
CA ASP A 348 -16.29 3.71 11.63
C ASP A 348 -16.10 2.78 12.83
N ILE A 349 -14.87 2.63 13.28
CA ILE A 349 -14.49 1.71 14.35
C ILE A 349 -13.98 2.51 15.53
N GLU A 350 -14.62 2.44 16.67
CA GLU A 350 -14.08 3.06 17.88
C GLU A 350 -12.82 2.31 18.37
N VAL A 351 -11.68 2.99 18.29
CA VAL A 351 -10.40 2.52 18.84
C VAL A 351 -9.62 3.69 19.39
N GLN A 352 -8.95 3.45 20.53
CA GLN A 352 -8.05 4.44 21.09
C GLN A 352 -6.76 4.48 20.26
N LEU A 353 -6.45 5.65 19.70
CA LEU A 353 -5.16 5.89 19.05
C LEU A 353 -4.06 5.83 20.11
N ILE A 354 -3.12 4.92 19.91
CA ILE A 354 -1.95 4.76 20.79
C ILE A 354 -0.73 5.35 20.10
N ALA A 355 0.13 5.98 20.90
CA ALA A 355 1.42 6.46 20.43
C ALA A 355 2.17 5.33 19.72
N SER A 356 2.70 5.64 18.53
CA SER A 356 3.46 4.67 17.77
C SER A 356 4.68 4.19 18.56
N LYS A 357 4.88 2.88 18.64
CA LYS A 357 6.13 2.26 19.11
C LYS A 357 7.11 2.02 17.95
N SER A 358 6.85 2.64 16.79
CA SER A 358 7.72 2.50 15.63
C SER A 358 9.06 3.22 15.86
N ASN A 359 10.08 2.86 15.09
CA ASN A 359 11.36 3.58 15.10
C ASN A 359 11.50 4.34 13.79
N GLN A 360 11.93 5.61 13.86
CA GLN A 360 12.28 6.39 12.68
C GLN A 360 13.42 5.72 11.89
N THR A 361 13.25 5.59 10.57
CA THR A 361 14.29 5.09 9.66
C THR A 361 14.79 6.16 8.70
N LEU A 362 14.08 7.28 8.58
CA LEU A 362 14.52 8.42 7.80
C LEU A 362 15.84 8.96 8.33
N ILE A 363 16.88 8.91 7.49
CA ILE A 363 18.19 9.47 7.78
C ILE A 363 18.72 10.27 6.58
N ASN A 364 19.64 11.18 6.87
CA ASN A 364 20.53 11.72 5.84
C ASN A 364 21.58 10.65 5.48
N THR A 365 21.84 10.48 4.18
CA THR A 365 22.87 9.54 3.72
C THR A 365 24.30 10.02 4.00
N GLY A 366 24.50 11.33 4.22
CA GLY A 366 25.81 11.97 4.29
C GLY A 366 26.60 11.90 2.98
N GLN A 367 25.95 11.46 1.90
CA GLN A 367 26.56 11.40 0.57
C GLN A 367 26.25 12.70 -0.17
N THR A 368 27.25 13.59 -0.22
CA THR A 368 27.15 14.81 -1.00
C THR A 368 26.96 14.49 -2.48
N VAL A 369 25.92 15.05 -3.08
CA VAL A 369 25.59 14.94 -4.48
C VAL A 369 26.27 16.09 -5.22
N HIS A 370 27.35 15.78 -5.94
CA HIS A 370 28.12 16.79 -6.68
C HIS A 370 27.28 17.48 -7.78
N GLU A 371 26.33 16.77 -8.38
CA GLU A 371 25.39 17.31 -9.37
C GLU A 371 23.93 17.06 -8.94
N PRO A 372 23.37 17.86 -8.03
CA PRO A 372 21.99 17.66 -7.53
C PRO A 372 20.95 17.62 -8.65
N LEU A 373 21.15 18.47 -9.67
CA LEU A 373 20.33 18.55 -10.89
C LEU A 373 20.37 17.27 -11.74
N GLY A 374 21.44 16.48 -11.66
CA GLY A 374 21.66 15.23 -12.39
C GLY A 374 21.34 13.97 -11.58
N SER A 375 20.87 14.11 -10.34
CA SER A 375 20.63 13.00 -9.40
C SER A 375 19.73 11.90 -9.95
N ILE A 376 18.73 12.27 -10.78
CA ILE A 376 17.83 11.38 -11.51
C ILE A 376 17.96 11.71 -13.01
N PRO A 377 18.48 10.79 -13.85
CA PRO A 377 18.64 11.05 -15.28
C PRO A 377 17.30 11.30 -15.98
N ARG A 378 17.28 12.20 -16.96
CA ARG A 378 16.05 12.66 -17.65
C ARG A 378 15.30 11.56 -18.36
N PHE A 379 16.00 10.57 -18.91
CA PHE A 379 15.42 9.44 -19.64
C PHE A 379 15.39 8.17 -18.78
N ALA A 380 15.65 8.28 -17.48
CA ALA A 380 15.56 7.13 -16.60
C ALA A 380 14.10 6.71 -16.41
N LYS A 381 13.85 5.40 -16.55
CA LYS A 381 12.63 4.78 -16.05
C LYS A 381 12.46 5.08 -14.56
N GLY A 382 11.26 5.49 -14.16
CA GLY A 382 10.90 5.87 -12.80
C GLY A 382 11.38 7.27 -12.40
N ARG A 383 11.68 8.16 -13.35
CA ARG A 383 12.08 9.55 -13.05
C ARG A 383 10.98 10.34 -12.33
N ALA A 384 9.73 9.94 -12.55
CA ALA A 384 8.55 10.53 -11.93
C ALA A 384 8.16 9.83 -10.62
N CYS A 385 8.96 8.88 -10.14
CA CYS A 385 8.72 8.22 -8.86
C CYS A 385 8.72 9.23 -7.72
N HIS A 386 7.64 9.26 -6.94
CA HIS A 386 7.47 10.26 -5.89
C HIS A 386 6.53 9.79 -4.77
N ILE A 387 6.61 10.47 -3.63
CA ILE A 387 5.71 10.34 -2.48
C ILE A 387 5.01 11.68 -2.33
N VAL A 388 3.68 11.70 -2.40
CA VAL A 388 2.90 12.91 -2.07
C VAL A 388 2.91 13.10 -0.57
N LEU A 389 3.39 14.26 -0.11
CA LEU A 389 3.54 14.59 1.32
C LEU A 389 2.41 15.48 1.82
N GLY A 390 1.88 16.34 0.94
CA GLY A 390 0.80 17.26 1.22
C GLY A 390 0.04 17.63 -0.04
N LYS A 391 -1.25 17.96 0.12
CA LYS A 391 -2.15 18.43 -0.93
C LYS A 391 -2.89 19.68 -0.46
N THR A 392 -3.17 20.59 -1.37
CA THR A 392 -3.99 21.76 -1.08
C THR A 392 -5.46 21.36 -0.92
N ILE A 393 -6.19 22.11 -0.09
CA ILE A 393 -7.61 21.84 0.17
C ILE A 393 -8.39 21.99 -1.15
N GLY A 394 -9.16 20.97 -1.52
CA GLY A 394 -9.95 20.96 -2.77
C GLY A 394 -9.14 20.65 -4.04
N ALA A 395 -7.84 20.34 -3.93
CA ALA A 395 -7.03 19.95 -5.08
C ALA A 395 -7.62 18.70 -5.79
N PRO A 396 -7.79 18.73 -7.13
CA PRO A 396 -8.19 17.54 -7.87
C PRO A 396 -7.16 16.41 -7.74
N SER A 397 -7.62 15.18 -7.48
CA SER A 397 -6.74 14.01 -7.28
C SER A 397 -5.73 13.78 -8.40
N TYR A 398 -6.11 14.04 -9.66
CA TYR A 398 -5.19 13.86 -10.79
C TYR A 398 -4.03 14.87 -10.78
N HIS A 399 -4.24 16.10 -10.31
CA HIS A 399 -3.14 17.05 -10.12
C HIS A 399 -2.26 16.63 -8.95
N VAL A 400 -2.85 16.14 -7.87
CA VAL A 400 -2.09 15.65 -6.71
C VAL A 400 -1.17 14.49 -7.10
N ASP A 401 -1.66 13.53 -7.89
CA ASP A 401 -0.93 12.31 -8.23
C ASP A 401 -0.01 12.44 -9.46
N TYR A 402 -0.22 13.44 -10.32
CA TYR A 402 0.52 13.58 -11.60
C TYR A 402 1.24 14.92 -11.81
N ASP A 403 1.15 15.89 -10.88
CA ASP A 403 1.86 17.16 -11.03
C ASP A 403 3.38 16.99 -11.07
N VAL A 404 3.95 15.91 -10.50
CA VAL A 404 5.38 15.59 -10.67
C VAL A 404 5.70 15.29 -12.13
N GLN A 405 4.91 14.44 -12.80
CA GLN A 405 5.05 14.13 -14.22
C GLN A 405 4.93 15.41 -15.07
N PHE A 406 3.95 16.26 -14.76
CA PHE A 406 3.75 17.53 -15.46
C PHE A 406 4.95 18.46 -15.28
N ALA A 407 5.45 18.59 -14.05
CA ALA A 407 6.63 19.38 -13.74
C ALA A 407 7.85 18.87 -14.53
N LEU A 408 8.12 17.56 -14.52
CA LEU A 408 9.26 16.96 -15.22
C LEU A 408 9.16 17.11 -16.73
N ASN A 409 7.95 17.01 -17.29
CA ASN A 409 7.74 17.26 -18.71
C ASN A 409 8.02 18.72 -19.08
N ARG A 410 7.63 19.68 -18.22
CA ARG A 410 8.00 21.09 -18.42
C ARG A 410 9.50 21.32 -18.28
N GLU A 411 10.15 20.68 -17.31
CA GLU A 411 11.60 20.72 -17.15
C GLU A 411 12.31 20.23 -18.42
N ASN A 412 11.88 19.10 -18.95
CA ASN A 412 12.44 18.54 -20.19
C ASN A 412 12.23 19.47 -21.39
N LYS A 413 11.05 20.09 -21.52
CA LYS A 413 10.77 21.07 -22.58
C LYS A 413 11.66 22.30 -22.46
N ALA A 414 11.79 22.87 -21.26
CA ALA A 414 12.65 24.03 -21.01
C ALA A 414 14.13 23.74 -21.31
N MET A 415 14.63 22.56 -20.91
CA MET A 415 15.99 22.13 -21.22
C MET A 415 16.23 21.93 -22.72
N LYS A 416 15.28 21.32 -23.44
CA LYS A 416 15.36 21.17 -24.91
C LYS A 416 15.37 22.52 -25.62
N ALA A 417 14.60 23.48 -25.10
CA ALA A 417 14.58 24.86 -25.58
C ALA A 417 15.82 25.68 -25.17
N LYS A 418 16.74 25.11 -24.36
CA LYS A 418 17.88 25.82 -23.77
C LYS A 418 17.44 27.10 -23.05
N ALA A 419 16.29 27.05 -22.37
CA ALA A 419 15.78 28.17 -21.60
C ALA A 419 16.76 28.53 -20.49
N ASP A 420 17.06 29.82 -20.35
CA ASP A 420 17.83 30.34 -19.24
C ASP A 420 16.93 30.43 -18.00
N LEU A 421 17.20 29.57 -17.02
CA LEU A 421 16.39 29.41 -15.82
C LEU A 421 17.24 29.74 -14.59
N PRO A 422 16.80 30.66 -13.72
CA PRO A 422 17.52 30.99 -12.49
C PRO A 422 17.73 29.74 -11.63
N LEU A 423 18.96 29.56 -11.16
CA LEU A 423 19.31 28.54 -10.17
C LEU A 423 19.64 29.22 -8.85
N TYR A 424 18.96 28.81 -7.79
CA TYR A 424 19.17 29.32 -6.44
C TYR A 424 19.98 28.30 -5.66
N ASN A 425 21.23 28.61 -5.36
CA ASN A 425 22.11 27.74 -4.60
C ASN A 425 22.02 28.08 -3.11
N LEU A 426 21.30 27.27 -2.34
CA LEU A 426 21.15 27.40 -0.89
C LEU A 426 22.12 26.45 -0.17
N GLU A 427 22.27 26.56 1.15
CA GLU A 427 23.22 25.74 1.90
C GLU A 427 22.98 24.23 1.67
N ARG A 428 21.74 23.77 1.86
CA ARG A 428 21.38 22.34 1.81
C ARG A 428 20.84 21.86 0.46
N CYS A 429 20.50 22.77 -0.45
CA CYS A 429 19.83 22.41 -1.71
C CYS A 429 20.15 23.37 -2.85
N VAL A 430 19.79 22.96 -4.06
CA VAL A 430 19.69 23.84 -5.23
C VAL A 430 18.22 23.90 -5.61
N ALA A 431 17.64 25.10 -5.67
CA ALA A 431 16.27 25.30 -6.08
C ALA A 431 16.19 25.94 -7.47
N LYS A 432 15.13 25.62 -8.21
CA LYS A 432 14.79 26.32 -9.46
C LYS A 432 13.30 26.32 -9.70
N ARG A 433 12.85 27.33 -10.44
CA ARG A 433 11.45 27.50 -10.83
C ARG A 433 11.26 27.24 -12.31
N ILE A 434 10.22 26.48 -12.66
CA ILE A 434 9.80 26.25 -14.05
C ILE A 434 8.30 26.47 -14.16
N GLY A 435 7.92 27.67 -14.58
CA GLY A 435 6.52 28.11 -14.60
C GLY A 435 5.93 28.17 -13.19
N LYS A 436 4.94 27.29 -12.93
CA LYS A 436 4.25 27.17 -11.63
C LYS A 436 4.89 26.15 -10.68
N TYR A 437 5.90 25.41 -11.14
CA TYR A 437 6.54 24.35 -10.37
C TYR A 437 7.88 24.79 -9.81
N TRP A 438 8.13 24.41 -8.56
CA TRP A 438 9.41 24.57 -7.91
C TRP A 438 10.05 23.22 -7.69
N PHE A 439 11.33 23.12 -8.04
CA PHE A 439 12.15 21.97 -7.79
C PHE A 439 13.18 22.31 -6.73
N ILE A 440 13.29 21.48 -5.71
CA ILE A 440 14.32 21.56 -4.68
C ILE A 440 15.16 20.30 -4.81
N TYR A 441 16.40 20.41 -5.28
CA TYR A 441 17.33 19.30 -5.42
C TYR A 441 18.23 19.25 -4.18
N LEU A 442 18.25 18.11 -3.50
CA LEU A 442 19.05 17.99 -2.27
C LEU A 442 20.52 17.86 -2.61
N LYS A 443 21.37 18.55 -1.85
CA LYS A 443 22.83 18.32 -1.89
C LYS A 443 23.24 17.05 -1.17
N GLU A 444 22.38 16.52 -0.31
CA GLU A 444 22.55 15.20 0.33
C GLU A 444 21.23 14.44 0.26
N MET A 445 21.25 13.22 -0.25
CA MET A 445 20.02 12.43 -0.36
C MET A 445 19.55 11.97 1.02
N LEU A 446 18.23 11.90 1.19
CA LEU A 446 17.64 11.23 2.34
C LEU A 446 17.40 9.75 2.00
N ARG A 447 17.39 8.91 3.02
CA ARG A 447 17.06 7.49 2.89
C ARG A 447 15.97 7.15 3.88
N VAL A 448 14.92 6.49 3.41
CA VAL A 448 13.80 6.03 4.24
C VAL A 448 13.47 4.59 3.87
N ASP A 449 13.14 3.76 4.87
CA ASP A 449 12.71 2.39 4.64
C ASP A 449 11.19 2.35 4.43
N ALA A 450 10.75 1.59 3.44
CA ALA A 450 9.33 1.49 3.06
C ALA A 450 8.93 0.05 2.75
N PHE A 451 7.69 -0.31 3.08
CA PHE A 451 7.16 -1.65 2.92
C PHE A 451 6.35 -1.78 1.64
N PHE A 452 6.72 -2.74 0.77
CA PHE A 452 6.01 -2.94 -0.49
C PHE A 452 4.75 -3.78 -0.29
N ALA A 453 3.59 -3.14 -0.45
CA ALA A 453 2.27 -3.74 -0.25
C ALA A 453 1.23 -3.14 -1.22
N SER A 454 -0.05 -3.40 -0.99
CA SER A 454 -1.13 -2.93 -1.86
C SER A 454 -2.22 -2.21 -1.09
N CYS A 455 -2.77 -1.15 -1.67
CA CYS A 455 -4.07 -0.63 -1.27
C CYS A 455 -5.14 -1.60 -1.78
N VAL A 456 -6.10 -1.93 -0.94
CA VAL A 456 -7.13 -2.92 -1.25
C VAL A 456 -8.52 -2.40 -0.89
N LYS A 457 -9.51 -2.85 -1.63
CA LYS A 457 -10.92 -2.71 -1.32
C LYS A 457 -11.50 -4.10 -1.04
N PRO A 458 -12.17 -4.32 0.09
CA PRO A 458 -12.97 -5.53 0.28
C PRO A 458 -14.00 -5.64 -0.85
N PHE A 459 -14.00 -6.77 -1.55
CA PHE A 459 -14.87 -6.99 -2.70
C PHE A 459 -15.76 -8.21 -2.43
N ALA A 460 -17.06 -8.05 -2.68
CA ALA A 460 -17.99 -9.16 -2.66
C ALA A 460 -17.73 -9.95 -3.94
N TYR A 461 -17.00 -11.06 -3.82
CA TYR A 461 -16.93 -12.05 -4.90
C TYR A 461 -18.22 -12.89 -4.89
N ASP A 462 -19.36 -12.20 -4.97
CA ASP A 462 -20.68 -12.79 -5.05
C ASP A 462 -21.05 -12.88 -6.53
N ASP A 463 -20.55 -13.91 -7.23
CA ASP A 463 -21.39 -14.48 -8.28
C ASP A 463 -22.53 -15.17 -7.53
N ALA A 464 -23.72 -14.57 -7.55
CA ALA A 464 -24.91 -15.12 -6.91
C ALA A 464 -25.05 -16.59 -7.28
N ILE A 465 -24.79 -17.48 -6.33
CA ILE A 465 -25.16 -18.88 -6.46
C ILE A 465 -26.67 -18.88 -6.33
N LYS A 466 -27.37 -19.03 -7.47
CA LYS A 466 -28.77 -19.44 -7.44
C LYS A 466 -28.81 -20.78 -6.71
N CYS A 467 -29.47 -20.77 -5.55
CA CYS A 467 -29.81 -21.97 -4.78
C CYS A 467 -30.53 -23.00 -5.66
#